data_AF-Q1Z9L5-F1
#
_entry.id   AF-Q1Z9L5-F1
#
_cell.length_a   1.000
_cell.length_b   1.000
_cell.length_c   1.000
_cell.angle_alpha   90.00
_cell.angle_beta   90.00
_cell.angle_gamma   90.00
#
_symmetry.space_group_name_H-M   'P 1'
#
loop_
_entity.id
_entity.type
_entity.pdbx_description
1 polymer ?
#
loop_
_entity_poly.entity_id
_entity_poly.type
_entity_poly.pdbx_seq_one_letter_code
_entity_poly.pdbx_strand_id
1 'polypeptide(L)'
;MKILQRFFAYSLSALFLFTLSSLAVAAYKKGEEINLVEVAATNDDFQTLVMAIRASGLSGTLEGKGPFTLLAPTDDAFAKLPAGTLADLLKPENKEQLQAVLKYHLLIGAITSEEVSKLKLPETVQGETVQIESGEDGVTINGAKVIAGELNASNGVIHVIDTVLIPGTLSSLTVAGYKKGEKINLVEVAATNDDFQTLVMAIRASGLSGTLEGKGPFTLLAPTDDAFAKLPAGTLADLLKPENKEQLQAVLKYHLLIGAFTSEEVSKLKLPETVEGETVQIEDGEDGVTINDAKLIAGDLNASNGVIHVIDTVLIPE
;
A
#
# COMPACT_ATOMS: atom_id res chain seq x y z
N MET A 1 39.01 -61.71 31.03
CA MET A 1 40.49 -61.78 30.95
C MET A 1 40.94 -60.86 29.83
N LYS A 2 41.71 -59.81 30.18
CA LYS A 2 42.51 -58.88 29.33
C LYS A 2 41.70 -57.85 28.48
N ILE A 3 41.63 -56.56 28.84
CA ILE A 3 42.65 -55.48 29.01
C ILE A 3 43.10 -54.86 27.67
N LEU A 4 42.76 -53.56 27.53
CA LEU A 4 43.46 -52.42 26.87
C LEU A 4 44.12 -52.60 25.49
N GLN A 5 43.88 -51.66 24.55
CA GLN A 5 44.72 -50.45 24.37
C GLN A 5 44.17 -49.49 23.29
N ARG A 6 44.42 -48.19 23.52
CA ARG A 6 44.08 -46.98 22.74
C ARG A 6 45.04 -46.75 21.56
N PHE A 7 44.68 -45.88 20.61
CA PHE A 7 45.42 -44.72 20.02
C PHE A 7 44.75 -44.32 18.67
N PHE A 8 44.00 -43.21 18.58
CA PHE A 8 44.38 -41.81 18.26
C PHE A 8 44.59 -41.53 16.76
N ALA A 9 43.66 -40.78 16.12
CA ALA A 9 43.95 -39.79 15.05
C ALA A 9 42.69 -39.02 14.56
N TYR A 10 42.67 -37.71 14.86
CA TYR A 10 42.26 -36.54 14.07
C TYR A 10 40.97 -36.49 13.18
N SER A 11 40.12 -35.53 13.57
CA SER A 11 39.60 -34.40 12.76
C SER A 11 38.84 -34.65 11.46
N LEU A 12 37.53 -34.38 11.46
CA LEU A 12 36.92 -33.62 10.36
C LEU A 12 35.61 -32.93 10.79
N SER A 13 35.63 -31.60 10.75
CA SER A 13 34.48 -30.71 10.80
C SER A 13 33.48 -31.06 9.68
N ALA A 14 32.29 -31.55 10.06
CA ALA A 14 31.19 -31.79 9.13
C ALA A 14 30.45 -30.47 8.87
N LEU A 15 30.78 -29.86 7.74
CA LEU A 15 30.03 -28.78 7.09
C LEU A 15 28.66 -29.34 6.68
N PHE A 16 27.58 -28.84 7.28
CA PHE A 16 26.21 -29.23 6.94
C PHE A 16 25.85 -28.56 5.60
N LEU A 17 26.13 -29.25 4.48
CA LEU A 17 25.61 -28.90 3.17
C LEU A 17 24.09 -29.09 3.18
N PHE A 18 23.34 -27.99 3.11
CA PHE A 18 21.93 -28.03 2.70
C PHE A 18 21.88 -28.48 1.24
N THR A 19 21.45 -29.72 1.02
CA THR A 19 21.22 -30.26 -0.31
C THR A 19 19.95 -29.63 -0.89
N LEU A 20 20.10 -28.82 -1.94
CA LEU A 20 18.99 -28.43 -2.82
C LEU A 20 18.35 -29.71 -3.39
N SER A 21 17.10 -29.98 -3.04
CA SER A 21 16.32 -31.05 -3.67
C SER A 21 15.89 -30.62 -5.07
N SER A 22 16.54 -31.20 -6.08
CA SER A 22 16.13 -31.14 -7.48
C SER A 22 14.89 -32.00 -7.75
N LEU A 23 13.84 -31.43 -8.34
CA LEU A 23 12.86 -32.00 -9.30
C LEU A 23 11.66 -31.02 -9.32
N ALA A 24 11.23 -30.35 -10.40
CA ALA A 24 11.14 -30.79 -11.79
C ALA A 24 11.49 -29.66 -12.77
N VAL A 25 12.60 -29.83 -13.49
CA VAL A 25 12.88 -29.06 -14.70
C VAL A 25 12.12 -29.76 -15.84
N ALA A 26 11.00 -29.18 -16.26
CA ALA A 26 10.49 -29.45 -17.59
C ALA A 26 11.59 -29.06 -18.60
N ALA A 27 11.91 -29.99 -19.51
CA ALA A 27 13.04 -29.89 -20.43
C ALA A 27 13.07 -28.53 -21.18
N TYR A 28 13.98 -27.67 -20.76
CA TYR A 28 14.24 -26.36 -21.37
C TYR A 28 15.04 -26.54 -22.68
N LYS A 29 14.49 -26.04 -23.79
CA LYS A 29 15.21 -25.92 -25.06
C LYS A 29 16.05 -24.64 -25.03
N LYS A 30 17.37 -24.82 -24.95
CA LYS A 30 18.37 -23.76 -25.11
C LYS A 30 18.19 -23.04 -26.47
N GLY A 31 17.74 -21.78 -26.44
CA GLY A 31 17.69 -20.91 -27.63
C GLY A 31 16.43 -20.08 -27.85
N GLU A 32 15.42 -20.16 -26.98
CA GLU A 32 14.23 -19.30 -27.05
C GLU A 32 14.37 -18.19 -25.98
N GLU A 33 14.52 -16.94 -26.41
CA GLU A 33 14.50 -15.81 -25.50
C GLU A 33 13.08 -15.65 -24.94
N ILE A 34 12.92 -15.91 -23.65
CA ILE A 34 11.62 -15.88 -22.97
C ILE A 34 11.20 -14.43 -22.65
N ASN A 35 9.91 -14.15 -22.73
CA ASN A 35 9.36 -12.80 -22.51
C ASN A 35 9.23 -12.46 -21.01
N LEU A 36 8.90 -11.21 -20.69
CA LEU A 36 8.75 -10.71 -19.30
C LEU A 36 7.84 -11.59 -18.43
N VAL A 37 6.69 -12.04 -18.96
CA VAL A 37 5.73 -12.87 -18.23
C VAL A 37 6.30 -14.26 -17.97
N GLU A 38 7.02 -14.81 -18.95
CA GLU A 38 7.67 -16.12 -18.84
C GLU A 38 8.84 -16.08 -17.85
N VAL A 39 9.68 -15.04 -17.89
CA VAL A 39 10.75 -14.83 -16.89
C VAL A 39 10.13 -14.74 -15.49
N ALA A 40 9.07 -13.95 -15.33
CA ALA A 40 8.39 -13.84 -14.05
C ALA A 40 7.81 -15.18 -13.58
N ALA A 41 7.21 -15.96 -14.48
CA ALA A 41 6.66 -17.28 -14.18
C ALA A 41 7.71 -18.35 -13.82
N THR A 42 8.97 -18.16 -14.21
CA THR A 42 10.07 -19.06 -13.81
C THR A 42 10.66 -18.76 -12.44
N ASN A 43 10.23 -17.66 -11.80
CA ASN A 43 10.72 -17.25 -10.49
C ASN A 43 9.64 -17.55 -9.42
N ASP A 44 10.03 -18.25 -8.37
CA ASP A 44 9.15 -18.64 -7.26
C ASP A 44 8.67 -17.44 -6.45
N ASP A 45 9.36 -16.30 -6.50
CA ASP A 45 9.00 -15.07 -5.76
C ASP A 45 7.93 -14.20 -6.47
N PHE A 46 7.43 -14.59 -7.65
CA PHE A 46 6.50 -13.78 -8.45
C PHE A 46 5.14 -14.45 -8.70
N GLN A 47 4.74 -15.43 -7.89
CA GLN A 47 3.50 -16.17 -8.13
C GLN A 47 2.26 -15.26 -8.08
N THR A 48 2.24 -14.32 -7.14
CA THR A 48 1.16 -13.33 -6.98
C THR A 48 1.12 -12.35 -8.15
N LEU A 49 2.29 -11.91 -8.61
CA LEU A 49 2.40 -11.02 -9.78
C LEU A 49 1.86 -11.70 -11.04
N VAL A 50 2.26 -12.95 -11.30
CA VAL A 50 1.81 -13.72 -12.46
C VAL A 50 0.30 -13.97 -12.40
N MET A 51 -0.24 -14.27 -11.21
CA MET A 51 -1.68 -14.38 -10.99
C MET A 51 -2.41 -13.06 -11.31
N ALA A 52 -1.91 -11.92 -10.81
CA ALA A 52 -2.46 -10.60 -11.07
C ALA A 52 -2.45 -10.25 -12.57
N ILE A 53 -1.34 -10.53 -13.27
CA ILE A 53 -1.22 -10.31 -14.73
C ILE A 53 -2.30 -11.10 -15.47
N ARG A 54 -2.49 -12.38 -15.12
CA ARG A 54 -3.52 -13.23 -15.73
C ARG A 54 -4.93 -12.72 -15.43
N ALA A 55 -5.23 -12.37 -14.18
CA ALA A 55 -6.55 -11.87 -13.76
C ALA A 55 -6.90 -10.52 -14.44
N SER A 56 -5.92 -9.64 -14.63
CA SER A 56 -6.10 -8.35 -15.29
C SER A 56 -6.32 -8.48 -16.80
N GLY A 57 -5.92 -9.59 -17.41
CA GLY A 57 -5.92 -9.78 -18.86
C GLY A 57 -4.83 -8.99 -19.60
N LEU A 58 -3.79 -8.52 -18.91
CA LEU A 58 -2.65 -7.81 -19.52
C LEU A 58 -1.56 -8.73 -20.08
N SER A 59 -1.71 -10.06 -19.98
CA SER A 59 -0.74 -11.02 -20.53
C SER A 59 -0.35 -10.69 -21.97
N GLY A 60 -1.32 -10.45 -22.86
CA GLY A 60 -1.02 -10.10 -24.26
C GLY A 60 -0.31 -8.76 -24.45
N THR A 61 -0.47 -7.80 -23.54
CA THR A 61 0.28 -6.53 -23.58
C THR A 61 1.73 -6.75 -23.18
N LEU A 62 1.95 -7.53 -22.11
CA LEU A 62 3.26 -7.84 -21.56
C LEU A 62 4.05 -8.88 -22.38
N GLU A 63 3.37 -9.69 -23.19
CA GLU A 63 3.96 -10.60 -24.18
C GLU A 63 4.22 -9.89 -25.53
N GLY A 64 3.78 -8.63 -25.68
CA GLY A 64 3.94 -7.84 -26.89
C GLY A 64 5.40 -7.48 -27.21
N LYS A 65 5.62 -6.79 -28.34
CA LYS A 65 6.95 -6.57 -28.93
C LYS A 65 7.94 -5.76 -28.07
N GLY A 66 7.50 -5.09 -27.00
CA GLY A 66 8.38 -4.31 -26.15
C GLY A 66 9.16 -3.21 -26.91
N PRO A 67 10.23 -2.65 -26.31
CA PRO A 67 10.78 -3.02 -25.01
C PRO A 67 10.01 -2.38 -23.84
N PHE A 68 9.81 -3.14 -22.76
CA PHE A 68 9.25 -2.65 -21.50
C PHE A 68 10.21 -2.87 -20.34
N THR A 69 10.04 -2.09 -19.28
CA THR A 69 10.69 -2.35 -17.99
C THR A 69 9.61 -2.65 -16.96
N LEU A 70 9.61 -3.85 -16.42
CA LEU A 70 8.67 -4.28 -15.39
C LEU A 70 9.31 -4.09 -14.01
N LEU A 71 8.70 -3.27 -13.18
CA LEU A 71 8.99 -3.17 -11.76
C LEU A 71 8.22 -4.31 -11.08
N ALA A 72 8.89 -5.43 -10.80
CA ALA A 72 8.25 -6.65 -10.32
C ALA A 72 8.25 -6.72 -8.78
N PRO A 73 7.11 -6.49 -8.11
CA PRO A 73 7.00 -6.77 -6.69
C PRO A 73 7.09 -8.28 -6.42
N THR A 74 7.84 -8.65 -5.38
CA THR A 74 7.88 -10.03 -4.87
C THR A 74 6.58 -10.42 -4.17
N ASP A 75 6.39 -11.71 -3.93
CA ASP A 75 5.29 -12.22 -3.11
C ASP A 75 5.32 -11.63 -1.70
N ASP A 76 6.51 -11.39 -1.12
CA ASP A 76 6.67 -10.66 0.13
C ASP A 76 6.21 -9.20 0.03
N ALA A 77 6.45 -8.54 -1.11
CA ALA A 77 5.96 -7.18 -1.36
C ALA A 77 4.42 -7.15 -1.41
N PHE A 78 3.79 -8.16 -2.00
CA PHE A 78 2.33 -8.32 -1.96
C PHE A 78 1.82 -8.67 -0.56
N ALA A 79 2.59 -9.41 0.24
CA ALA A 79 2.24 -9.71 1.63
C ALA A 79 2.29 -8.48 2.54
N LYS A 80 3.08 -7.45 2.18
CA LYS A 80 3.06 -6.13 2.85
C LYS A 80 1.80 -5.32 2.54
N LEU A 81 1.03 -5.67 1.51
CA LEU A 81 -0.25 -4.99 1.27
C LEU A 81 -1.21 -5.24 2.43
N PRO A 82 -2.06 -4.26 2.77
CA PRO A 82 -3.09 -4.47 3.76
C PRO A 82 -3.94 -5.71 3.42
N ALA A 83 -4.28 -6.48 4.44
CA ALA A 83 -5.06 -7.69 4.26
C ALA A 83 -6.41 -7.37 3.61
N GLY A 84 -6.75 -8.11 2.56
CA GLY A 84 -7.94 -7.86 1.75
C GLY A 84 -7.69 -6.99 0.52
N THR A 85 -6.67 -6.13 0.49
CA THR A 85 -6.37 -5.28 -0.68
C THR A 85 -6.09 -6.09 -1.93
N LEU A 86 -5.24 -7.11 -1.84
CA LEU A 86 -4.96 -8.02 -2.95
C LEU A 86 -6.21 -8.79 -3.37
N ALA A 87 -6.98 -9.30 -2.41
CA ALA A 87 -8.20 -10.06 -2.69
C ALA A 87 -9.26 -9.18 -3.39
N ASP A 88 -9.37 -7.91 -2.98
CA ASP A 88 -10.26 -6.92 -3.59
C ASP A 88 -9.79 -6.57 -5.00
N LEU A 89 -8.50 -6.30 -5.20
CA LEU A 89 -7.95 -6.02 -6.54
C LEU A 89 -8.14 -7.18 -7.51
N LEU A 90 -8.12 -8.43 -7.03
CA LEU A 90 -8.33 -9.62 -7.84
C LEU A 90 -9.80 -9.90 -8.17
N LYS A 91 -10.77 -9.16 -7.60
CA LYS A 91 -12.19 -9.31 -7.94
C LYS A 91 -12.43 -8.93 -9.41
N PRO A 92 -13.29 -9.65 -10.13
CA PRO A 92 -13.62 -9.32 -11.54
C PRO A 92 -14.12 -7.89 -11.73
N GLU A 93 -14.84 -7.35 -10.74
CA GLU A 93 -15.36 -5.98 -10.72
C GLU A 93 -14.24 -4.92 -10.68
N ASN A 94 -13.08 -5.25 -10.09
CA ASN A 94 -11.94 -4.35 -9.93
C ASN A 94 -10.86 -4.55 -11.00
N LYS A 95 -11.19 -5.24 -12.11
CA LYS A 95 -10.24 -5.55 -13.18
C LYS A 95 -9.55 -4.31 -13.76
N GLU A 96 -10.28 -3.21 -13.93
CA GLU A 96 -9.69 -1.95 -14.43
C GLU A 96 -8.68 -1.35 -13.44
N GLN A 97 -8.96 -1.46 -12.13
CA GLN A 97 -8.04 -1.04 -11.09
C GLN A 97 -6.79 -1.91 -11.09
N LEU A 98 -6.95 -3.23 -11.15
CA LEU A 98 -5.82 -4.16 -11.26
C LEU A 98 -4.96 -3.88 -12.50
N GLN A 99 -5.59 -3.56 -13.63
CA GLN A 99 -4.87 -3.14 -14.83
C GLN A 99 -4.09 -1.83 -14.62
N ALA A 100 -4.65 -0.86 -13.91
CA ALA A 100 -3.97 0.39 -13.59
C ALA A 100 -2.78 0.16 -12.63
N VAL A 101 -2.92 -0.65 -11.57
CA VAL A 101 -1.80 -1.05 -10.70
C VAL A 101 -0.68 -1.67 -11.52
N LEU A 102 -1.01 -2.66 -12.37
CA LEU A 102 0.01 -3.35 -13.16
C LEU A 102 0.67 -2.42 -14.16
N LYS A 103 -0.08 -1.59 -14.89
CA LYS A 103 0.49 -0.61 -15.82
C LYS A 103 1.37 0.44 -15.11
N TYR A 104 1.10 0.75 -13.84
CA TYR A 104 1.94 1.65 -13.05
C TYR A 104 3.30 1.03 -12.71
N HIS A 105 3.38 -0.30 -12.67
CA HIS A 105 4.64 -1.03 -12.56
C HIS A 105 5.38 -1.20 -13.88
N LEU A 106 4.85 -0.71 -15.01
CA LEU A 106 5.52 -0.80 -16.31
C LEU A 106 6.06 0.56 -16.72
N LEU A 107 7.31 0.61 -17.16
CA LEU A 107 7.90 1.73 -17.87
C LEU A 107 8.10 1.38 -19.35
N ILE A 108 8.02 2.39 -20.21
CA ILE A 108 8.30 2.24 -21.64
C ILE A 108 9.82 2.27 -21.86
N GLY A 109 10.35 1.30 -22.60
CA GLY A 109 11.78 1.14 -22.84
C GLY A 109 12.39 0.00 -22.04
N ALA A 110 13.54 -0.51 -22.49
CA ALA A 110 14.39 -1.39 -21.70
C ALA A 110 15.37 -0.51 -20.93
N ILE A 111 15.05 -0.26 -19.66
CA ILE A 111 15.81 0.62 -18.79
C ILE A 111 16.66 -0.28 -17.91
N THR A 112 17.97 -0.26 -18.17
CA THR A 112 18.96 -1.03 -17.41
C THR A 112 19.14 -0.48 -16.00
N SER A 113 19.76 -1.23 -15.09
CA SER A 113 20.05 -0.73 -13.73
C SER A 113 20.92 0.55 -13.76
N GLU A 114 21.80 0.70 -14.74
CA GLU A 114 22.64 1.91 -14.92
C GLU A 114 21.85 3.15 -15.40
N GLU A 115 20.73 2.93 -16.10
CA GLU A 115 19.85 3.98 -16.59
C GLU A 115 18.81 4.36 -15.55
N VAL A 116 18.26 3.37 -14.83
CA VAL A 116 17.30 3.56 -13.73
C VAL A 116 17.85 4.59 -12.74
N SER A 117 19.11 4.47 -12.32
CA SER A 117 19.70 5.37 -11.31
C SER A 117 19.89 6.82 -11.80
N LYS A 118 19.77 7.07 -13.11
CA LYS A 118 19.87 8.41 -13.73
C LYS A 118 18.52 9.05 -13.95
N LEU A 119 17.44 8.26 -13.91
CA LEU A 119 16.08 8.76 -14.04
C LEU A 119 15.60 9.31 -12.69
N LYS A 120 14.72 10.31 -12.76
CA LYS A 120 14.11 10.91 -11.56
C LYS A 120 12.60 10.73 -11.52
N LEU A 121 11.92 11.00 -12.64
CA LEU A 121 10.46 10.96 -12.75
C LEU A 121 10.02 10.35 -14.10
N PRO A 122 10.40 9.10 -14.44
CA PRO A 122 9.93 8.48 -15.68
C PRO A 122 8.42 8.24 -15.64
N GLU A 123 7.80 8.37 -16.81
CA GLU A 123 6.38 8.09 -17.02
C GLU A 123 6.14 6.57 -17.14
N THR A 124 5.11 6.09 -16.46
CA THR A 124 4.66 4.69 -16.52
C THR A 124 3.71 4.46 -17.69
N VAL A 125 3.46 3.20 -18.04
CA VAL A 125 2.45 2.83 -19.05
C VAL A 125 1.03 3.23 -18.61
N GLN A 126 0.81 3.45 -17.32
CA GLN A 126 -0.45 3.96 -16.79
C GLN A 126 -0.62 5.48 -17.07
N GLY A 127 0.48 6.23 -17.22
CA GLY A 127 0.52 7.67 -17.53
C GLY A 127 1.03 8.56 -16.38
N GLU A 128 1.02 8.07 -15.14
CA GLU A 128 1.64 8.75 -13.99
C GLU A 128 3.15 8.49 -13.93
N THR A 129 3.88 9.35 -13.23
CA THR A 129 5.32 9.20 -13.01
C THR A 129 5.61 8.44 -11.72
N VAL A 130 6.79 7.81 -11.67
CA VAL A 130 7.38 7.25 -10.45
C VAL A 130 8.62 8.04 -10.07
N GLN A 131 8.78 8.37 -8.79
CA GLN A 131 9.98 9.02 -8.26
C GLN A 131 11.07 7.98 -8.03
N ILE A 132 12.20 8.16 -8.71
CA ILE A 132 13.37 7.31 -8.55
C ILE A 132 14.45 8.09 -7.81
N GLU A 133 14.96 7.49 -6.74
CA GLU A 133 16.04 8.04 -5.94
C GLU A 133 17.17 7.03 -5.84
N SER A 134 18.40 7.52 -5.91
CA SER A 134 19.61 6.71 -5.77
C SER A 134 20.43 7.26 -4.61
N GLY A 135 20.70 6.42 -3.63
CA GLY A 135 21.47 6.76 -2.44
C GLY A 135 22.52 5.69 -2.11
N GLU A 136 23.15 5.82 -0.95
CA GLU A 136 24.16 4.87 -0.47
C GLU A 136 23.58 3.46 -0.25
N ASP A 137 22.29 3.37 0.08
CA ASP A 137 21.57 2.11 0.36
C ASP A 137 20.93 1.44 -0.87
N GLY A 138 21.17 1.99 -2.07
CA GLY A 138 20.67 1.49 -3.35
C GLY A 138 19.68 2.44 -4.04
N VAL A 139 18.86 1.88 -4.93
CA VAL A 139 17.83 2.59 -5.68
C VAL A 139 16.47 2.36 -5.04
N THR A 140 15.68 3.42 -4.88
CA THR A 140 14.28 3.38 -4.47
C THR A 140 13.37 3.96 -5.55
N ILE A 141 12.15 3.43 -5.65
CA ILE A 141 11.11 3.86 -6.58
C ILE A 141 9.83 4.12 -5.77
N ASN A 142 9.42 5.38 -5.61
CA ASN A 142 8.37 5.80 -4.67
C ASN A 142 8.55 5.21 -3.26
N GLY A 143 9.80 5.15 -2.78
CA GLY A 143 10.14 4.52 -1.50
C GLY A 143 10.22 2.99 -1.51
N ALA A 144 9.80 2.30 -2.58
CA ALA A 144 10.01 0.86 -2.74
C ALA A 144 11.48 0.58 -3.08
N LYS A 145 12.13 -0.33 -2.37
CA LYS A 145 13.54 -0.66 -2.58
C LYS A 145 13.69 -1.64 -3.75
N VAL A 146 14.62 -1.37 -4.66
CA VAL A 146 15.06 -2.34 -5.67
C VAL A 146 15.98 -3.35 -4.99
N ILE A 147 15.52 -4.60 -4.84
CA ILE A 147 16.19 -5.65 -4.03
C ILE A 147 16.97 -6.67 -4.85
N ALA A 148 16.64 -6.81 -6.13
CA ALA A 148 17.49 -7.52 -7.09
C ALA A 148 17.51 -6.74 -8.40
N GLY A 149 18.73 -6.46 -8.87
CA GLY A 149 18.94 -5.74 -10.11
C GLY A 149 18.79 -6.65 -11.31
N GLU A 150 17.97 -6.20 -12.26
CA GLU A 150 17.97 -6.60 -13.67
C GLU A 150 17.86 -8.10 -13.98
N LEU A 151 16.65 -8.55 -14.33
CA LEU A 151 16.45 -9.79 -15.08
C LEU A 151 16.13 -9.45 -16.54
N ASN A 152 16.90 -10.02 -17.47
CA ASN A 152 16.74 -9.77 -18.90
C ASN A 152 15.69 -10.68 -19.52
N ALA A 153 14.79 -10.10 -20.33
CA ALA A 153 13.76 -10.79 -21.10
C ALA A 153 13.85 -10.40 -22.59
N SER A 154 13.27 -11.21 -23.48
CA SER A 154 13.29 -10.98 -24.94
C SER A 154 12.62 -9.67 -25.37
N ASN A 155 11.67 -9.18 -24.56
CA ASN A 155 10.90 -7.97 -24.81
C ASN A 155 11.03 -6.93 -23.70
N GLY A 156 12.08 -7.02 -22.86
CA GLY A 156 12.26 -6.04 -21.79
C GLY A 156 13.23 -6.40 -20.67
N VAL A 157 13.14 -5.63 -19.59
CA VAL A 157 13.93 -5.78 -18.36
C VAL A 157 12.99 -5.86 -17.15
N ILE A 158 13.36 -6.65 -16.14
CA ILE A 158 12.67 -6.69 -14.85
C ILE A 158 13.56 -6.12 -13.75
N HIS A 159 13.05 -5.18 -12.96
CA HIS A 159 13.66 -4.75 -11.69
C HIS A 159 12.81 -5.25 -10.53
N VAL A 160 13.42 -5.98 -9.61
CA VAL A 160 12.70 -6.58 -8.49
C VAL A 160 12.58 -5.56 -7.38
N ILE A 161 11.34 -5.30 -6.92
CA ILE A 161 11.05 -4.33 -5.87
C ILE A 161 10.43 -5.01 -4.65
N ASP A 162 10.64 -4.44 -3.48
CA ASP A 162 10.18 -5.01 -2.20
C ASP A 162 8.79 -4.52 -1.75
N THR A 163 8.16 -3.63 -2.52
CA THR A 163 6.88 -2.99 -2.17
C THR A 163 6.04 -2.81 -3.44
N VAL A 164 4.74 -3.08 -3.36
CA VAL A 164 3.80 -2.88 -4.48
C VAL A 164 3.53 -1.38 -4.66
N LEU A 165 3.77 -0.88 -5.87
CA LEU A 165 3.48 0.51 -6.26
C LEU A 165 1.99 0.70 -6.55
N ILE A 166 1.34 1.58 -5.79
CA ILE A 166 -0.05 1.96 -6.04
C ILE A 166 -0.04 3.32 -6.75
N PRO A 167 -0.61 3.45 -7.97
CA PRO A 167 -0.67 4.73 -8.66
C PRO A 167 -1.43 5.75 -7.80
N GLY A 168 -1.03 7.01 -7.85
CA GLY A 168 -1.73 8.10 -7.16
C GLY A 168 -3.17 8.21 -7.62
N THR A 169 -3.45 7.89 -8.89
CA THR A 169 -4.83 7.70 -9.32
C THR A 169 -5.53 6.58 -8.57
N LEU A 170 -4.97 5.43 -8.18
CA LEU A 170 -5.66 4.42 -7.33
C LEU A 170 -5.63 4.70 -5.83
N SER A 171 -4.66 5.48 -5.36
CA SER A 171 -4.78 6.18 -4.08
C SER A 171 -5.98 7.14 -4.11
N SER A 172 -6.29 7.70 -5.28
CA SER A 172 -7.41 8.61 -5.55
C SER A 172 -8.67 7.97 -6.18
N LEU A 173 -8.65 6.75 -6.75
CA LEU A 173 -9.69 6.16 -7.65
C LEU A 173 -10.65 5.26 -6.85
N THR A 174 -10.90 5.62 -5.60
CA THR A 174 -12.31 5.69 -5.19
C THR A 174 -13.06 6.78 -5.98
N VAL A 175 -12.34 7.68 -6.65
CA VAL A 175 -12.87 8.68 -7.59
C VAL A 175 -12.91 8.15 -9.04
N ALA A 176 -13.54 6.99 -9.29
CA ALA A 176 -13.93 6.62 -10.65
C ALA A 176 -15.17 7.43 -11.06
N GLY A 177 -14.99 8.70 -11.40
CA GLY A 177 -16.09 9.54 -11.89
C GLY A 177 -15.92 11.05 -11.80
N TYR A 178 -14.89 11.59 -11.13
CA TYR A 178 -14.80 13.04 -10.90
C TYR A 178 -14.68 13.83 -12.19
N LYS A 179 -15.82 14.40 -12.58
CA LYS A 179 -15.90 15.60 -13.39
C LYS A 179 -15.74 16.76 -12.43
N LYS A 180 -14.76 17.63 -12.70
CA LYS A 180 -14.61 18.93 -12.02
C LYS A 180 -15.98 19.61 -11.89
N GLY A 181 -16.54 19.64 -10.67
CA GLY A 181 -17.91 20.11 -10.38
C GLY A 181 -18.85 19.09 -9.71
N GLU A 182 -18.43 17.84 -9.52
CA GLU A 182 -19.21 16.80 -8.83
C GLU A 182 -18.87 16.74 -7.33
N LYS A 183 -19.88 16.51 -6.48
CA LYS A 183 -19.69 16.41 -5.02
C LYS A 183 -19.09 15.03 -4.69
N ILE A 184 -17.87 15.02 -4.19
CA ILE A 184 -17.13 13.81 -3.78
C ILE A 184 -17.37 13.48 -2.30
N ASN A 185 -17.32 12.20 -1.91
CA ASN A 185 -17.60 11.74 -0.54
C ASN A 185 -16.43 11.97 0.43
N LEU A 186 -16.61 11.69 1.73
CA LEU A 186 -15.59 11.91 2.76
C LEU A 186 -14.27 11.19 2.47
N VAL A 187 -14.32 9.92 2.06
CA VAL A 187 -13.11 9.13 1.76
C VAL A 187 -12.40 9.70 0.54
N GLU A 188 -13.16 10.15 -0.46
CA GLU A 188 -12.62 10.77 -1.67
C GLU A 188 -11.97 12.13 -1.38
N VAL A 189 -12.61 13.00 -0.58
CA VAL A 189 -12.00 14.27 -0.16
C VAL A 189 -10.71 14.00 0.61
N ALA A 190 -10.72 13.02 1.53
CA ALA A 190 -9.52 12.64 2.27
C ALA A 190 -8.39 12.15 1.34
N ALA A 191 -8.73 11.33 0.34
CA ALA A 191 -7.78 10.81 -0.64
C ALA A 191 -7.19 11.87 -1.58
N THR A 192 -7.83 13.04 -1.71
CA THR A 192 -7.26 14.17 -2.47
C THR A 192 -6.28 15.03 -1.70
N ASN A 193 -6.06 14.74 -0.40
CA ASN A 193 -5.15 15.48 0.45
C ASN A 193 -3.90 14.63 0.76
N ASP A 194 -2.73 15.18 0.47
CA ASP A 194 -1.44 14.54 0.69
C ASP A 194 -1.15 14.28 2.18
N ASP A 195 -1.80 15.00 3.10
CA ASP A 195 -1.62 14.85 4.55
C ASP A 195 -2.47 13.72 5.17
N PHE A 196 -3.28 12.99 4.38
CA PHE A 196 -4.21 11.95 4.88
C PHE A 196 -3.92 10.56 4.35
N GLN A 197 -2.71 10.28 3.86
CA GLN A 197 -2.41 8.99 3.25
C GLN A 197 -2.58 7.84 4.25
N THR A 198 -2.12 8.03 5.49
CA THR A 198 -2.24 7.04 6.58
C THR A 198 -3.69 6.80 6.98
N LEU A 199 -4.51 7.87 7.02
CA LEU A 199 -5.94 7.78 7.31
C LEU A 199 -6.66 6.96 6.24
N VAL A 200 -6.41 7.26 4.96
CA VAL A 200 -7.01 6.54 3.82
C VAL A 200 -6.59 5.07 3.83
N MET A 201 -5.32 4.79 4.15
CA MET A 201 -4.83 3.42 4.33
C MET A 201 -5.55 2.70 5.48
N ALA A 202 -5.72 3.34 6.63
CA ALA A 202 -6.41 2.79 7.80
C ALA A 202 -7.89 2.49 7.49
N ILE A 203 -8.60 3.43 6.83
CA ILE A 203 -9.98 3.24 6.39
C ILE A 203 -10.12 1.99 5.52
N ARG A 204 -9.21 1.81 4.55
CA ARG A 204 -9.19 0.64 3.66
C ARG A 204 -8.90 -0.64 4.45
N ALA A 205 -7.88 -0.65 5.31
CA ALA A 205 -7.51 -1.83 6.11
C ALA A 205 -8.65 -2.27 7.07
N SER A 206 -9.40 -1.30 7.62
CA SER A 206 -10.54 -1.57 8.48
C SER A 206 -11.76 -2.12 7.73
N GLY A 207 -11.83 -1.91 6.41
CA GLY A 207 -13.01 -2.23 5.60
C GLY A 207 -14.21 -1.30 5.84
N LEU A 208 -14.00 -0.11 6.42
CA LEU A 208 -15.06 0.88 6.67
C LEU A 208 -15.40 1.76 5.46
N SER A 209 -14.73 1.59 4.31
CA SER A 209 -15.00 2.37 3.10
C SER A 209 -16.50 2.42 2.77
N GLY A 210 -17.19 1.27 2.78
CA GLY A 210 -18.63 1.23 2.51
C GLY A 210 -19.50 1.93 3.58
N THR A 211 -19.04 2.01 4.83
CA THR A 211 -19.74 2.76 5.89
C THR A 211 -19.56 4.26 5.69
N LEU A 212 -18.35 4.70 5.36
CA LEU A 212 -17.99 6.10 5.12
C LEU A 212 -18.50 6.63 3.78
N GLU A 213 -18.86 5.76 2.85
CA GLU A 213 -19.56 6.06 1.59
C GLU A 213 -21.09 6.06 1.75
N GLY A 214 -21.60 5.70 2.94
CA GLY A 214 -23.03 5.66 3.25
C GLY A 214 -23.72 7.03 3.22
N LYS A 215 -25.06 7.02 3.37
CA LYS A 215 -25.94 8.18 3.09
C LYS A 215 -25.73 9.43 3.96
N GLY A 216 -24.87 9.41 4.98
CA GLY A 216 -24.57 10.58 5.81
C GLY A 216 -25.82 11.24 6.44
N PRO A 217 -25.68 12.44 7.03
CA PRO A 217 -24.46 13.23 7.12
C PRO A 217 -23.53 12.78 8.26
N PHE A 218 -22.22 12.81 8.02
CA PHE A 218 -21.19 12.58 9.04
C PHE A 218 -20.21 13.76 9.12
N THR A 219 -19.54 13.89 10.26
CA THR A 219 -18.38 14.77 10.41
C THR A 219 -17.18 13.90 10.72
N LEU A 220 -16.21 13.87 9.81
CA LEU A 220 -14.95 13.14 9.98
C LEU A 220 -13.92 14.06 10.62
N LEU A 221 -13.47 13.69 11.81
CA LEU A 221 -12.30 14.27 12.44
C LEU A 221 -11.07 13.55 11.85
N ALA A 222 -10.44 14.14 10.84
CA ALA A 222 -9.35 13.53 10.07
C ALA A 222 -7.98 13.84 10.70
N PRO A 223 -7.32 12.85 11.33
CA PRO A 223 -5.93 12.99 11.77
C PRO A 223 -5.00 13.09 10.55
N THR A 224 -4.04 14.01 10.61
CA THR A 224 -2.96 14.10 9.61
C THR A 224 -1.97 12.95 9.74
N ASP A 225 -1.13 12.76 8.72
CA ASP A 225 -0.01 11.81 8.78
C ASP A 225 0.95 12.13 9.94
N ASP A 226 1.16 13.41 10.24
CA ASP A 226 1.91 13.85 11.44
C ASP A 226 1.21 13.44 12.75
N ALA A 227 -0.13 13.44 12.79
CA ALA A 227 -0.88 12.97 13.95
C ALA A 227 -0.67 11.47 14.18
N PHE A 228 -0.66 10.67 13.11
CA PHE A 228 -0.32 9.25 13.20
C PHE A 228 1.14 9.02 13.61
N ALA A 229 2.06 9.88 13.17
CA ALA A 229 3.47 9.80 13.56
C ALA A 229 3.71 10.10 15.06
N LYS A 230 2.79 10.82 15.73
CA LYS A 230 2.82 11.03 17.18
C LYS A 230 2.45 9.78 18.00
N LEU A 231 1.84 8.76 17.38
CA LEU A 231 1.51 7.52 18.08
C LEU A 231 2.78 6.82 18.58
N PRO A 232 2.73 6.12 19.73
CA PRO A 232 3.86 5.33 20.19
C PRO A 232 4.34 4.36 19.11
N ALA A 233 5.67 4.17 19.02
CA ALA A 233 6.26 3.30 18.01
C ALA A 233 5.69 1.88 18.11
N GLY A 234 5.18 1.37 16.99
CA GLY A 234 4.52 0.07 16.91
C GLY A 234 2.99 0.12 16.99
N THR A 235 2.37 1.17 17.58
CA THR A 235 0.92 1.25 17.74
C THR A 235 0.18 1.23 16.40
N LEU A 236 0.61 2.04 15.43
CA LEU A 236 -0.02 2.05 14.10
C LEU A 236 0.16 0.71 13.39
N ALA A 237 1.37 0.14 13.43
CA ALA A 237 1.65 -1.16 12.82
C ALA A 237 0.81 -2.27 13.46
N ASP A 238 0.60 -2.21 14.77
CA ASP A 238 -0.25 -3.13 15.51
C ASP A 238 -1.73 -2.95 15.15
N LEU A 239 -2.24 -1.71 15.08
CA LEU A 239 -3.61 -1.42 14.68
C LEU A 239 -3.93 -1.88 13.25
N LEU A 240 -2.94 -1.81 12.34
CA LEU A 240 -3.09 -2.27 10.97
C LEU A 240 -3.02 -3.80 10.81
N LYS A 241 -2.75 -4.57 11.87
CA LYS A 241 -2.74 -6.03 11.81
C LYS A 241 -4.15 -6.58 11.57
N PRO A 242 -4.29 -7.68 10.80
CA PRO A 242 -5.59 -8.30 10.55
C PRO A 242 -6.33 -8.72 11.82
N GLU A 243 -5.60 -9.16 12.85
CA GLU A 243 -6.19 -9.54 14.13
C GLU A 243 -6.82 -8.36 14.89
N ASN A 244 -6.35 -7.14 14.62
CA ASN A 244 -6.80 -5.90 15.28
C ASN A 244 -7.80 -5.11 14.43
N LYS A 245 -8.35 -5.71 13.36
CA LYS A 245 -9.31 -5.04 12.47
C LYS A 245 -10.49 -4.44 13.21
N GLU A 246 -11.04 -5.12 14.22
CA GLU A 246 -12.15 -4.60 15.03
C GLU A 246 -11.72 -3.36 15.85
N GLN A 247 -10.50 -3.36 16.39
CA GLN A 247 -9.95 -2.20 17.12
C GLN A 247 -9.73 -1.02 16.17
N LEU A 248 -9.17 -1.28 14.98
CA LEU A 248 -9.01 -0.25 13.95
C LEU A 248 -10.35 0.33 13.51
N GLN A 249 -11.39 -0.51 13.39
CA GLN A 249 -12.75 -0.05 13.11
C GLN A 249 -13.29 0.83 14.24
N ALA A 250 -13.07 0.47 15.51
CA ALA A 250 -13.49 1.26 16.65
C ALA A 250 -12.80 2.64 16.65
N VAL A 251 -11.47 2.68 16.50
CA VAL A 251 -10.68 3.92 16.40
C VAL A 251 -11.21 4.81 15.28
N LEU A 252 -11.44 4.27 14.08
CA LEU A 252 -11.94 5.06 12.95
C LEU A 252 -13.38 5.55 13.15
N LYS A 253 -14.26 4.72 13.74
CA LYS A 253 -15.63 5.15 14.08
C LYS A 253 -15.64 6.22 15.17
N TYR A 254 -14.67 6.21 16.08
CA TYR A 254 -14.53 7.22 17.14
C TYR A 254 -14.15 8.60 16.58
N HIS A 255 -13.51 8.64 15.41
CA HIS A 255 -13.26 9.87 14.66
C HIS A 255 -14.46 10.38 13.86
N LEU A 256 -15.58 9.65 13.84
CA LEU A 256 -16.78 10.07 13.13
C LEU A 256 -17.85 10.55 14.09
N LEU A 257 -18.33 11.77 13.89
CA LEU A 257 -19.52 12.28 14.54
C LEU A 257 -20.76 12.04 13.67
N ILE A 258 -21.89 11.79 14.34
CA ILE A 258 -23.19 11.62 13.69
C ILE A 258 -23.78 13.02 13.42
N GLY A 259 -23.86 13.42 12.14
CA GLY A 259 -24.27 14.76 11.72
C GLY A 259 -23.18 15.48 10.93
N ALA A 260 -23.56 16.47 10.11
CA ALA A 260 -22.61 17.37 9.45
C ALA A 260 -22.56 18.66 10.26
N PHE A 261 -21.46 18.88 10.94
CA PHE A 261 -21.17 20.07 11.74
C PHE A 261 -20.06 20.87 11.07
N THR A 262 -20.29 22.16 10.92
CA THR A 262 -19.26 23.15 10.57
C THR A 262 -18.32 23.40 11.76
N SER A 263 -17.18 24.04 11.55
CA SER A 263 -16.24 24.36 12.64
C SER A 263 -16.91 25.19 13.76
N GLU A 264 -17.82 26.09 13.38
CA GLU A 264 -18.60 26.90 14.33
C GLU A 264 -19.62 26.08 15.13
N GLU A 265 -20.17 25.02 14.53
CA GLU A 265 -21.08 24.11 15.23
C GLU A 265 -20.30 23.16 16.13
N VAL A 266 -19.16 22.64 15.64
CA VAL A 266 -18.25 21.78 16.41
C VAL A 266 -17.82 22.48 17.70
N SER A 267 -17.42 23.76 17.67
CA SER A 267 -17.00 24.49 18.87
C SER A 267 -18.11 24.67 19.92
N LYS A 268 -19.38 24.52 19.53
CA LYS A 268 -20.54 24.62 20.42
C LYS A 268 -20.97 23.26 20.96
N LEU A 269 -20.52 22.16 20.34
CA LEU A 269 -20.74 20.81 20.87
C LEU A 269 -19.87 20.64 22.12
N LYS A 270 -20.36 19.88 23.09
CA LYS A 270 -19.60 19.57 24.32
C LYS A 270 -19.22 18.10 24.42
N LEU A 271 -20.21 17.23 24.19
CA LEU A 271 -20.07 15.77 24.26
C LEU A 271 -20.87 15.10 23.13
N PRO A 272 -20.56 15.37 21.84
CA PRO A 272 -21.25 14.69 20.76
C PRO A 272 -20.92 13.20 20.74
N GLU A 273 -21.92 12.40 20.37
CA GLU A 273 -21.79 10.95 20.19
C GLU A 273 -21.09 10.64 18.86
N THR A 274 -20.14 9.72 18.92
CA THR A 274 -19.43 9.21 17.74
C THR A 274 -20.19 8.04 17.11
N VAL A 275 -19.78 7.61 15.91
CA VAL A 275 -20.32 6.41 15.26
C VAL A 275 -19.89 5.12 16.00
N GLU A 276 -18.86 5.21 16.83
CA GLU A 276 -18.42 4.11 17.70
C GLU A 276 -19.45 3.88 18.82
N GLY A 277 -19.99 4.98 19.38
CA GLY A 277 -21.00 5.01 20.44
C GLY A 277 -20.54 5.82 21.64
N GLU A 278 -19.23 5.98 21.83
CA GLU A 278 -18.66 6.86 22.84
C GLU A 278 -18.74 8.35 22.45
N THR A 279 -18.62 9.24 23.43
CA THR A 279 -18.60 10.68 23.23
C THR A 279 -17.19 11.24 23.23
N VAL A 280 -16.94 12.26 22.42
CA VAL A 280 -15.70 13.07 22.50
C VAL A 280 -15.96 14.36 23.26
N GLN A 281 -15.02 14.80 24.08
CA GLN A 281 -15.09 16.07 24.78
C GLN A 281 -14.59 17.18 23.86
N ILE A 282 -15.41 18.21 23.65
CA ILE A 282 -15.02 19.36 22.82
C ILE A 282 -14.99 20.63 23.68
N GLU A 283 -13.86 21.33 23.62
CA GLU A 283 -13.63 22.57 24.34
C GLU A 283 -13.13 23.67 23.39
N ASP A 284 -13.76 24.82 23.45
CA ASP A 284 -13.33 26.04 22.75
C ASP A 284 -12.55 26.93 23.73
N GLY A 285 -11.23 26.94 23.58
CA GLY A 285 -10.30 27.66 24.46
C GLY A 285 -9.61 28.83 23.76
N GLU A 286 -8.73 29.53 24.48
CA GLU A 286 -7.96 30.67 23.93
C GLU A 286 -7.05 30.26 22.75
N ASP A 287 -6.62 28.99 22.73
CA ASP A 287 -5.74 28.44 21.69
C ASP A 287 -6.50 27.73 20.54
N GLY A 288 -7.83 27.81 20.55
CA GLY A 288 -8.72 27.20 19.55
C GLY A 288 -9.53 26.01 20.09
N VAL A 289 -10.18 25.30 19.17
CA VAL A 289 -11.04 24.15 19.48
C VAL A 289 -10.19 22.90 19.70
N THR A 290 -10.46 22.20 20.80
CA THR A 290 -9.84 20.92 21.16
C THR A 290 -10.91 19.83 21.23
N ILE A 291 -10.59 18.65 20.74
CA ILE A 291 -11.40 17.44 20.80
C ILE A 291 -10.60 16.38 21.57
N ASN A 292 -10.99 16.09 22.81
CA ASN A 292 -10.16 15.42 23.80
C ASN A 292 -8.79 16.12 23.88
N ASP A 293 -7.72 15.41 23.55
CA ASP A 293 -6.35 15.94 23.50
C ASP A 293 -5.93 16.43 22.10
N ALA A 294 -6.80 16.31 21.09
CA ALA A 294 -6.49 16.69 19.71
C ALA A 294 -6.89 18.13 19.43
N LYS A 295 -6.02 18.88 18.75
CA LYS A 295 -6.32 20.24 18.32
C LYS A 295 -6.96 20.25 16.93
N LEU A 296 -8.02 21.02 16.78
CA LEU A 296 -8.60 21.36 15.47
C LEU A 296 -7.66 22.33 14.74
N ILE A 297 -7.02 21.88 13.65
CA ILE A 297 -6.03 22.69 12.92
C ILE A 297 -6.60 23.35 11.67
N ALA A 298 -7.55 22.70 11.01
CA ALA A 298 -8.29 23.21 9.87
C ALA A 298 -9.67 22.55 9.83
N GLY A 299 -10.63 23.16 9.15
CA GLY A 299 -11.99 22.63 9.13
C GLY A 299 -12.76 23.00 7.88
N ASP A 300 -14.01 22.57 7.85
CA ASP A 300 -15.01 22.89 6.83
C ASP A 300 -14.68 22.39 5.41
N LEU A 301 -13.98 21.25 5.32
CA LEU A 301 -13.79 20.55 4.06
C LEU A 301 -15.08 19.80 3.70
N ASN A 302 -15.86 20.36 2.78
CA ASN A 302 -17.17 19.84 2.42
C ASN A 302 -17.09 18.59 1.53
N ALA A 303 -17.76 17.53 1.94
CA ALA A 303 -17.99 16.32 1.16
C ALA A 303 -19.49 16.16 0.81
N SER A 304 -19.80 15.23 -0.10
CA SER A 304 -21.16 14.94 -0.55
C SER A 304 -22.04 14.32 0.56
N ASN A 305 -21.42 13.62 1.50
CA ASN A 305 -22.06 12.93 2.60
C ASN A 305 -21.56 13.38 3.98
N GLY A 306 -20.88 14.54 4.07
CA GLY A 306 -20.38 15.04 5.35
C GLY A 306 -19.45 16.24 5.27
N VAL A 307 -18.78 16.51 6.39
CA VAL A 307 -17.73 17.53 6.52
C VAL A 307 -16.48 16.91 7.13
N ILE A 308 -15.30 17.28 6.66
CA ILE A 308 -14.02 16.88 7.27
C ILE A 308 -13.45 18.04 8.06
N HIS A 309 -13.02 17.74 9.28
CA HIS A 309 -12.22 18.63 10.11
C HIS A 309 -10.90 17.99 10.43
N VAL A 310 -9.83 18.74 10.26
CA VAL A 310 -8.46 18.27 10.40
C VAL A 310 -8.02 18.39 11.85
N ILE A 311 -7.48 17.31 12.40
CA ILE A 311 -6.97 17.26 13.76
C ILE A 311 -5.50 16.83 13.77
N ASP A 312 -4.77 17.27 14.79
CA ASP A 312 -3.32 17.03 14.88
C ASP A 312 -2.94 15.80 15.71
N THR A 313 -3.91 15.08 16.27
CA THR A 313 -3.68 13.93 17.16
C THR A 313 -4.76 12.88 16.90
N VAL A 314 -4.36 11.59 16.87
CA VAL A 314 -5.28 10.47 16.68
C VAL A 314 -6.10 10.27 17.96
N LEU A 315 -7.43 10.23 17.82
CA LEU A 315 -8.36 9.92 18.90
C LEU A 315 -8.44 8.41 19.12
N ILE A 316 -8.18 7.96 20.35
CA ILE A 316 -8.28 6.55 20.72
C ILE A 316 -9.44 6.40 21.73
N PRO A 317 -10.44 5.54 21.46
CA PRO A 317 -11.52 5.26 22.41
C PRO A 317 -10.97 4.56 23.68
N GLU A 318 -11.66 4.71 24.82
CA GLU A 318 -11.19 4.20 26.12
C GLU A 318 -11.38 2.68 26.34
#